data_AF-A0A420AM52-F1
#
_entry.id   AF-A0A420AM52-F1
#
_cell.length_a   1.000
_cell.length_b   1.000
_cell.length_c   1.000
_cell.angle_alpha   90.00
_cell.angle_beta   90.00
_cell.angle_gamma   90.00
#
_symmetry.space_group_name_H-M   'P 1'
#
loop_
_entity.id
_entity.type
_entity.pdbx_description
1 polymer ?
#
loop_
_entity_poly.entity_id
_entity_poly.type
_entity_poly.pdbx_seq_one_letter_code
_entity_poly.pdbx_strand_id
1 'polypeptide(L)'
;MILLGFISNVSFGQEYKDVAWNEPRSKDSAYYAMREKESIPPFGLKKVQGLVEQQSKKLPDGALVDYNAGISRADFDKLSFEEKFTYIMIYPEIYSQACAERMFVFDPQNKIFGQLLFVYNGVFWSERQLLFMKKNKKRIIDLIINQAIQNHTLGLNYKTALIEIDAWESIPFLLSFYQKNPKDKDILTTLLQLLKTSNFGAFEQSKIYNKLYGENTHSDSWINFSSVNEEYIIESAQALYKKRQNQ
;
A
#
# COMPACT_ATOMS: atom_id res chain seq x y z
N MET A 1 -18.75 -51.58 3.32
CA MET A 1 -18.88 -50.23 3.90
C MET A 1 -17.48 -49.75 4.24
N ILE A 2 -16.83 -49.00 3.33
CA ILE A 2 -15.44 -48.54 3.48
C ILE A 2 -15.50 -47.08 3.91
N LEU A 3 -15.12 -46.79 5.16
CA LEU A 3 -14.95 -45.43 5.66
C LEU A 3 -13.67 -44.86 5.04
N LEU A 4 -13.83 -43.99 4.03
CA LEU A 4 -12.75 -43.11 3.56
C LEU A 4 -12.60 -41.98 4.58
N GLY A 5 -11.55 -42.05 5.40
CA GLY A 5 -11.15 -40.97 6.29
C GLY A 5 -10.69 -39.77 5.48
N PHE A 6 -11.49 -38.71 5.48
CA PHE A 6 -11.05 -37.38 5.08
C PHE A 6 -10.02 -36.89 6.11
N ILE A 7 -8.74 -36.92 5.76
CA ILE A 7 -7.73 -36.11 6.44
C ILE A 7 -7.96 -34.68 5.94
N SER A 8 -8.81 -33.95 6.65
CA SER A 8 -8.87 -32.50 6.52
C SER A 8 -7.56 -31.94 7.05
N ASN A 9 -6.64 -31.57 6.15
CA ASN A 9 -5.57 -30.64 6.48
C ASN A 9 -6.23 -29.28 6.77
N VAL A 10 -6.63 -29.09 8.02
CA VAL A 10 -7.01 -27.78 8.53
C VAL A 10 -5.75 -26.94 8.45
N SER A 11 -5.71 -26.03 7.48
CA SER A 11 -4.70 -24.98 7.42
C SER A 11 -4.91 -24.09 8.64
N PHE A 12 -4.17 -24.37 9.72
CA PHE A 12 -4.14 -23.48 10.88
C PHE A 12 -3.71 -22.09 10.40
N GLY A 13 -4.50 -21.08 10.79
CA GLY A 13 -4.10 -19.68 10.70
C GLY A 13 -2.74 -19.49 11.36
N GLN A 14 -1.94 -18.59 10.80
CA GLN A 14 -0.56 -18.33 11.20
C GLN A 14 -0.53 -17.93 12.69
N GLU A 15 -0.12 -18.83 13.59
CA GLU A 15 -0.06 -18.55 15.03
C GLU A 15 0.84 -17.34 15.31
N TYR A 16 0.35 -16.40 16.13
CA TYR A 16 1.03 -15.17 16.58
C TYR A 16 2.23 -15.41 17.53
N LYS A 17 3.06 -16.42 17.24
CA LYS A 17 4.24 -16.77 18.05
C LYS A 17 5.47 -15.90 17.75
N ASP A 18 5.49 -15.25 16.59
CA ASP A 18 6.64 -14.50 16.06
C ASP A 18 6.32 -13.02 15.80
N VAL A 19 5.69 -12.37 16.78
CA VAL A 19 5.33 -10.94 16.71
C VAL A 19 5.79 -10.17 17.94
N ALA A 20 6.12 -8.90 17.76
CA ALA A 20 6.20 -7.92 18.85
C ALA A 20 4.94 -7.06 18.86
N TRP A 21 4.46 -6.78 20.06
CA TRP A 21 3.36 -5.85 20.30
C TRP A 21 3.93 -4.45 20.57
N ASN A 22 3.21 -3.42 20.09
CA ASN A 22 3.52 -2.00 20.23
C ASN A 22 4.72 -1.49 19.42
N GLU A 23 5.86 -2.17 19.45
CA GLU A 23 7.10 -1.71 18.79
C GLU A 23 7.83 -2.86 18.11
N PRO A 24 8.52 -2.63 16.97
CA PRO A 24 9.34 -3.64 16.34
C PRO A 24 10.57 -3.96 17.20
N ARG A 25 11.10 -5.18 17.08
CA ARG A 25 12.42 -5.51 17.66
C ARG A 25 13.46 -4.55 17.11
N SER A 26 14.45 -4.19 17.92
CA SER A 26 15.54 -3.28 17.51
C SER A 26 16.18 -3.65 16.16
N LYS A 27 16.43 -4.94 15.90
CA LYS A 27 16.97 -5.40 14.62
C LYS A 27 16.03 -5.27 13.42
N ASP A 28 14.72 -5.21 13.65
CA ASP A 28 13.67 -5.11 12.62
C ASP A 28 13.22 -3.64 12.39
N SER A 29 13.52 -2.74 13.34
CA SER A 29 13.08 -1.34 13.33
C SER A 29 13.46 -0.59 12.05
N ALA A 30 14.70 -0.74 11.57
CA ALA A 30 15.14 -0.09 10.34
C ALA A 30 14.35 -0.54 9.10
N TYR A 31 13.91 -1.80 9.07
CA TYR A 31 13.09 -2.30 7.97
C TYR A 31 11.67 -1.75 8.03
N TYR A 32 11.05 -1.71 9.21
CA TYR A 32 9.75 -1.06 9.37
C TYR A 32 9.78 0.42 9.02
N ALA A 33 10.80 1.16 9.47
CA ALA A 33 10.98 2.56 9.10
C ALA A 33 11.10 2.77 7.58
N MET A 34 11.74 1.84 6.86
CA MET A 34 11.78 1.86 5.39
C MET A 34 10.40 1.61 4.78
N ARG A 35 9.63 0.64 5.30
CA ARG A 35 8.28 0.32 4.81
C ARG A 35 7.27 1.45 5.05
N GLU A 36 7.41 2.16 6.16
CA GLU A 36 6.55 3.27 6.57
C GLU A 36 6.92 4.59 5.88
N LYS A 37 8.10 4.67 5.27
CA LYS A 37 8.61 5.91 4.67
C LYS A 37 7.71 6.40 3.54
N GLU A 38 7.15 7.58 3.71
CA GLU A 38 6.39 8.30 2.69
C GLU A 38 7.30 9.15 1.80
N SER A 39 6.86 9.39 0.57
CA SER A 39 7.48 10.35 -0.35
C SER A 39 6.82 11.71 -0.22
N ILE A 40 7.60 12.78 -0.26
CA ILE A 40 7.09 14.16 -0.17
C ILE A 40 7.26 14.83 -1.53
N PRO A 41 6.19 15.02 -2.33
CA PRO A 41 6.28 15.76 -3.56
C PRO A 41 6.67 17.23 -3.30
N PRO A 42 7.54 17.83 -4.12
CA PRO A 42 8.03 19.20 -3.88
C PRO A 42 7.05 20.29 -4.32
N PHE A 43 5.99 19.96 -5.06
CA PHE A 43 5.20 20.95 -5.79
C PHE A 43 4.33 21.81 -4.87
N GLY A 44 4.65 23.10 -4.78
CA GLY A 44 3.96 24.04 -3.90
C GLY A 44 4.00 23.64 -2.42
N LEU A 45 4.99 22.84 -2.01
CA LEU A 45 5.05 22.19 -0.69
C LEU A 45 4.82 23.18 0.47
N LYS A 46 5.50 24.32 0.46
CA LYS A 46 5.36 25.35 1.51
C LYS A 46 3.92 25.87 1.64
N LYS A 47 3.24 26.09 0.51
CA LYS A 47 1.85 26.56 0.48
C LYS A 47 0.91 25.47 1.02
N VAL A 48 1.10 24.23 0.56
CA VAL A 48 0.30 23.08 1.00
C VAL A 48 0.46 22.82 2.49
N GLN A 49 1.69 22.80 3.00
CA GLN A 49 1.98 22.66 4.43
C GLN A 49 1.33 23.77 5.25
N GLY A 50 1.39 25.03 4.77
CA GLY A 50 0.71 26.14 5.44
C GLY A 50 -0.80 25.98 5.53
N LEU A 51 -1.45 25.46 4.48
CA LEU A 51 -2.89 25.17 4.50
C LEU A 51 -3.24 24.04 5.48
N VAL A 52 -2.45 22.96 5.46
CA VAL A 52 -2.61 21.83 6.38
C VAL A 52 -2.45 22.28 7.83
N GLU A 53 -1.41 23.05 8.15
CA GLU A 53 -1.18 23.55 9.51
C GLU A 53 -2.32 24.45 10.01
N GLN A 54 -2.84 25.34 9.14
CA GLN A 54 -3.99 26.17 9.47
C GLN A 54 -5.27 25.35 9.70
N GLN A 55 -5.44 24.26 8.95
CA GLN A 55 -6.58 23.37 9.14
C GLN A 55 -6.44 22.58 10.45
N SER A 56 -5.26 22.05 10.75
CA SER A 56 -5.01 21.29 11.99
C SER A 56 -5.29 22.11 13.26
N LYS A 57 -4.98 23.41 13.26
CA LYS A 57 -5.29 24.33 14.38
C LYS A 57 -6.78 24.54 14.65
N LYS A 58 -7.65 24.15 13.71
CA LYS A 58 -9.11 24.27 13.83
C LYS A 58 -9.77 22.95 14.24
N LEU A 59 -9.01 21.86 14.25
CA LEU A 59 -9.52 20.55 14.63
C LEU A 59 -9.61 20.47 16.16
N PRO A 60 -10.62 19.76 16.69
CA PRO A 60 -10.72 19.55 18.12
C PRO A 60 -9.53 18.72 18.63
N ASP A 61 -8.94 19.15 19.75
CA ASP A 61 -7.92 18.36 20.44
C ASP A 61 -8.52 17.04 20.95
N GLY A 62 -7.83 15.93 20.70
CA GLY A 62 -8.19 14.63 21.26
C GLY A 62 -9.48 14.04 20.69
N ALA A 63 -9.73 14.18 19.38
CA ALA A 63 -10.91 13.60 18.74
C ALA A 63 -11.07 12.12 19.11
N LEU A 64 -12.17 11.79 19.80
CA LEU A 64 -12.58 10.43 20.23
C LEU A 64 -13.54 9.76 19.23
N VAL A 65 -13.74 10.38 18.06
CA VAL A 65 -14.49 9.81 16.94
C VAL A 65 -13.77 10.02 15.62
N ASP A 66 -14.16 9.26 14.59
CA ASP A 66 -13.72 9.47 13.21
C ASP A 66 -14.10 10.86 12.71
N TYR A 67 -13.20 11.55 12.00
CA TYR A 67 -13.47 12.89 11.50
C TYR A 67 -12.77 13.18 10.16
N ASN A 68 -13.32 14.15 9.45
CA ASN A 68 -12.71 14.71 8.24
C ASN A 68 -11.87 15.94 8.61
N ALA A 69 -10.56 15.81 8.47
CA ALA A 69 -9.56 16.83 8.72
C ALA A 69 -9.22 17.67 7.48
N GLY A 70 -9.89 17.46 6.35
CA GLY A 70 -9.54 18.08 5.09
C GLY A 70 -9.66 19.59 5.07
N ILE A 71 -8.84 20.24 4.25
CA ILE A 71 -8.94 21.69 4.00
C ILE A 71 -10.30 22.04 3.37
N SER A 72 -10.68 23.31 3.43
CA SER A 72 -11.95 23.75 2.83
C SER A 72 -12.02 23.39 1.33
N ARG A 73 -13.23 23.16 0.81
CA ARG A 73 -13.41 22.90 -0.63
C ARG A 73 -12.85 24.05 -1.49
N ALA A 74 -13.07 25.29 -1.05
CA ALA A 74 -12.55 26.46 -1.75
C ALA A 74 -11.02 26.48 -1.82
N ASP A 75 -10.33 26.08 -0.74
CA ASP A 75 -8.87 26.01 -0.73
C ASP A 75 -8.36 24.85 -1.59
N PHE A 76 -9.01 23.68 -1.50
CA PHE A 76 -8.69 22.54 -2.37
C PHE A 76 -8.85 22.90 -3.85
N ASP A 77 -9.96 23.53 -4.23
CA ASP A 77 -10.23 23.87 -5.64
C ASP A 77 -9.20 24.87 -6.20
N LYS A 78 -8.69 25.80 -5.36
CA LYS A 78 -7.63 26.76 -5.72
C LYS A 78 -6.24 26.16 -5.90
N LEU A 79 -5.99 24.94 -5.44
CA LEU A 79 -4.71 24.27 -5.67
C LEU A 79 -4.55 23.94 -7.16
N SER A 80 -3.32 24.13 -7.68
CA SER A 80 -2.95 23.61 -9.00
C SER A 80 -3.03 22.08 -9.02
N PHE A 81 -2.89 21.48 -10.20
CA PHE A 81 -2.87 20.02 -10.32
C PHE A 81 -1.75 19.40 -9.46
N GLU A 82 -0.53 19.91 -9.59
CA GLU A 82 0.65 19.43 -8.87
C GLU A 82 0.55 19.70 -7.36
N GLU A 83 -0.03 20.84 -6.97
CA GLU A 83 -0.28 21.15 -5.57
C GLU A 83 -1.33 20.21 -4.95
N LYS A 84 -2.39 19.84 -5.70
CA LYS A 84 -3.35 18.81 -5.29
C LYS A 84 -2.65 17.46 -5.12
N PHE A 85 -1.78 17.08 -6.04
CA PHE A 85 -0.96 15.88 -5.91
C PHE A 85 -0.12 15.92 -4.62
N THR A 86 0.63 16.99 -4.38
CA THR A 86 1.40 17.16 -3.13
C THR A 86 0.53 17.03 -1.90
N TYR A 87 -0.60 17.76 -1.86
CA TYR A 87 -1.54 17.72 -0.74
C TYR A 87 -2.06 16.32 -0.45
N ILE A 88 -2.50 15.58 -1.48
CA ILE A 88 -3.00 14.23 -1.30
C ILE A 88 -1.90 13.30 -0.76
N MET A 89 -0.68 13.41 -1.30
CA MET A 89 0.42 12.53 -0.91
C MET A 89 0.88 12.74 0.54
N ILE A 90 0.75 13.96 1.09
CA ILE A 90 1.24 14.28 2.44
C ILE A 90 0.14 14.43 3.49
N TYR A 91 -1.13 14.45 3.08
CA TYR A 91 -2.24 14.71 3.99
C TYR A 91 -3.53 13.98 3.59
N PRO A 92 -3.69 12.72 4.03
CA PRO A 92 -4.98 12.05 4.01
C PRO A 92 -5.97 12.80 4.90
N GLU A 93 -7.22 12.89 4.45
CA GLU A 93 -8.22 13.75 5.09
C GLU A 93 -9.11 13.06 6.11
N ILE A 94 -9.22 11.73 6.05
CA ILE A 94 -10.09 10.98 6.95
C ILE A 94 -9.23 10.38 8.05
N TYR A 95 -9.56 10.68 9.29
CA TYR A 95 -8.92 10.12 10.47
C TYR A 95 -9.92 9.20 11.15
N SER A 96 -9.51 7.96 11.36
CA SER A 96 -10.30 6.94 12.04
C SER A 96 -9.58 6.43 13.29
N GLN A 97 -10.37 6.19 14.32
CA GLN A 97 -9.92 5.61 15.58
C GLN A 97 -9.84 4.10 15.60
N ALA A 98 -10.06 3.46 14.44
CA ALA A 98 -9.74 2.07 14.25
C ALA A 98 -8.21 1.85 14.32
N CYS A 99 -7.63 2.01 15.50
CA CYS A 99 -6.32 1.51 15.85
C CYS A 99 -6.46 -0.02 15.90
N ALA A 100 -6.22 -0.68 14.77
CA ALA A 100 -5.86 -2.08 14.82
C ALA A 100 -4.55 -2.15 15.63
N GLU A 101 -4.54 -2.90 16.74
CA GLU A 101 -3.30 -3.19 17.46
C GLU A 101 -2.27 -3.70 16.46
N ARG A 102 -1.21 -2.91 16.24
CA ARG A 102 -0.21 -3.24 15.23
C ARG A 102 0.71 -4.31 15.79
N MET A 103 0.69 -5.46 15.14
CA MET A 103 1.67 -6.52 15.37
C MET A 103 2.86 -6.35 14.43
N PHE A 104 4.05 -6.33 15.02
CA PHE A 104 5.30 -6.29 14.27
C PHE A 104 5.84 -7.71 14.12
N VAL A 105 5.59 -8.30 12.96
CA VAL A 105 6.16 -9.59 12.57
C VAL A 105 7.68 -9.54 12.62
N PHE A 106 8.28 -10.57 13.23
CA PHE A 106 9.72 -10.78 13.33
C PHE A 106 10.37 -10.98 11.97
N ASP A 107 11.57 -10.44 11.75
CA ASP A 107 12.33 -10.63 10.50
C ASP A 107 11.51 -10.28 9.24
N PRO A 108 10.88 -9.09 9.19
CA PRO A 108 10.01 -8.66 8.10
C PRO A 108 10.75 -8.55 6.76
N GLN A 109 12.07 -8.36 6.77
CA GLN A 109 12.93 -8.33 5.59
C GLN A 109 12.95 -9.65 4.80
N ASN A 110 12.58 -10.75 5.45
CA ASN A 110 12.50 -12.08 4.85
C ASN A 110 11.07 -12.44 4.43
N LYS A 111 10.17 -11.45 4.34
CA LYS A 111 8.74 -11.66 4.11
C LYS A 111 8.23 -10.80 2.97
N ILE A 112 7.20 -11.31 2.30
CA ILE A 112 6.37 -10.57 1.35
C ILE A 112 4.99 -10.51 1.96
N PHE A 113 4.52 -9.30 2.26
CA PHE A 113 3.24 -9.10 2.93
C PHE A 113 2.09 -9.08 1.93
N GLY A 114 0.90 -9.47 2.39
CA GLY A 114 -0.31 -9.33 1.61
C GLY A 114 -0.70 -7.87 1.44
N GLN A 115 -0.50 -7.03 2.46
CA GLN A 115 -0.94 -5.63 2.52
C GLN A 115 0.23 -4.67 2.77
N LEU A 116 0.11 -3.44 2.28
CA LEU A 116 0.99 -2.33 2.65
C LEU A 116 0.65 -1.80 4.06
N LEU A 117 1.61 -1.14 4.71
CA LEU A 117 1.41 -0.61 6.07
C LEU A 117 0.45 0.59 6.15
N PHE A 118 0.10 1.24 5.03
CA PHE A 118 -0.70 2.46 5.00
C PHE A 118 -2.07 2.29 5.69
N VAL A 119 -2.67 1.10 5.55
CA VAL A 119 -3.97 0.73 6.15
C VAL A 119 -3.94 0.84 7.68
N TYR A 120 -2.77 0.73 8.31
CA TYR A 120 -2.64 0.69 9.78
C TYR A 120 -2.42 2.05 10.43
N ASN A 121 -2.37 3.14 9.67
CA ASN A 121 -2.13 4.47 10.24
C ASN A 121 -3.44 5.17 10.65
N GLY A 122 -4.60 4.52 10.49
CA GLY A 122 -5.90 5.12 10.82
C GLY A 122 -6.21 6.38 10.01
N VAL A 123 -5.50 6.59 8.89
CA VAL A 123 -5.67 7.74 8.01
C VAL A 123 -5.97 7.28 6.60
N PHE A 124 -7.00 7.86 5.98
CA PHE A 124 -7.47 7.48 4.66
C PHE A 124 -7.65 8.72 3.79
N TRP A 125 -7.45 8.54 2.48
CA TRP A 125 -7.80 9.58 1.53
C TRP A 125 -9.32 9.73 1.45
N SER A 126 -9.81 10.97 1.45
CA SER A 126 -11.23 11.22 1.27
C SER A 126 -11.69 10.90 -0.16
N GLU A 127 -13.00 10.79 -0.33
CA GLU A 127 -13.61 10.58 -1.64
C GLU A 127 -13.14 11.60 -2.69
N ARG A 128 -13.01 12.89 -2.33
CA ARG A 128 -12.54 13.92 -3.29
C ARG A 128 -11.09 13.70 -3.73
N GLN A 129 -10.24 13.21 -2.83
CA GLN A 129 -8.85 12.91 -3.13
C GLN A 129 -8.76 11.69 -4.07
N LEU A 130 -9.49 10.62 -3.75
CA LEU A 130 -9.57 9.42 -4.58
C LEU A 130 -10.15 9.71 -5.97
N LEU A 131 -11.24 10.49 -6.05
CA LEU A 131 -11.84 10.90 -7.31
C LEU A 131 -10.90 11.76 -8.14
N PHE A 132 -10.17 12.69 -7.53
CA PHE A 132 -9.15 13.48 -8.22
C PHE A 132 -8.07 12.57 -8.83
N MET A 133 -7.54 11.63 -8.04
CA MET A 133 -6.49 10.73 -8.53
C MET A 133 -7.01 9.82 -9.66
N LYS A 134 -8.18 9.19 -9.49
CA LYS A 134 -8.79 8.30 -10.49
C LYS A 134 -9.10 9.03 -11.80
N LYS A 135 -9.69 10.23 -11.74
CA LYS A 135 -9.99 11.04 -12.93
C LYS A 135 -8.72 11.47 -13.69
N ASN A 136 -7.57 11.51 -13.02
CA ASN A 136 -6.31 11.98 -13.58
C ASN A 136 -5.23 10.88 -13.57
N LYS A 137 -5.65 9.60 -13.59
CA LYS A 137 -4.82 8.41 -13.39
C LYS A 137 -3.46 8.49 -14.09
N LYS A 138 -3.45 8.73 -15.41
CA LYS A 138 -2.21 8.81 -16.20
C LYS A 138 -1.21 9.83 -15.64
N ARG A 139 -1.66 11.06 -15.39
CA ARG A 139 -0.79 12.13 -14.91
C ARG A 139 -0.31 11.88 -13.48
N ILE A 140 -1.11 11.23 -12.64
CA ILE A 140 -0.71 10.79 -11.31
C ILE A 140 0.40 9.74 -11.39
N ILE A 141 0.23 8.71 -12.25
CA ILE A 141 1.25 7.69 -12.50
C ILE A 141 2.55 8.35 -12.98
N ASP A 142 2.48 9.27 -13.95
CA ASP A 142 3.65 9.96 -14.48
C ASP A 142 4.39 10.76 -13.38
N LEU A 143 3.68 11.48 -12.52
CA LEU A 143 4.28 12.21 -11.40
C LEU A 143 4.96 11.26 -10.40
N ILE A 144 4.30 10.15 -10.03
CA ILE A 144 4.86 9.15 -9.12
C ILE A 144 6.14 8.55 -9.70
N ILE A 145 6.11 8.12 -10.96
CA ILE A 145 7.26 7.51 -11.64
C ILE A 145 8.43 8.50 -11.70
N ASN A 146 8.18 9.73 -12.17
CA ASN A 146 9.23 10.75 -12.30
C ASN A 146 9.86 11.09 -10.95
N GLN A 147 9.05 11.27 -9.90
CA GLN A 147 9.55 11.55 -8.55
C GLN A 147 10.31 10.36 -7.97
N ALA A 148 9.83 9.14 -8.17
CA ALA A 148 10.50 7.94 -7.65
C ALA A 148 11.85 7.70 -8.33
N ILE A 149 11.94 7.92 -9.64
CA ILE A 149 13.21 7.85 -10.39
C ILE A 149 14.18 8.91 -9.89
N GLN A 150 13.72 10.16 -9.76
CA GLN A 150 14.56 11.29 -9.34
C GLN A 150 15.12 11.11 -7.92
N ASN A 151 14.30 10.60 -7.00
CA ASN A 151 14.65 10.48 -5.59
C ASN A 151 15.19 9.10 -5.20
N HIS A 152 15.24 8.16 -6.16
CA HIS A 152 15.60 6.75 -5.95
C HIS A 152 14.80 6.06 -4.84
N THR A 153 13.60 6.53 -4.54
CA THR A 153 12.73 6.02 -3.47
C THR A 153 11.29 6.00 -3.95
N LEU A 154 10.58 4.89 -3.70
CA LEU A 154 9.15 4.78 -3.95
C LEU A 154 8.45 4.63 -2.59
N GLY A 155 7.93 5.74 -2.06
CA GLY A 155 7.33 5.77 -0.72
C GLY A 155 6.03 4.99 -0.60
N LEU A 156 5.64 4.71 0.64
CA LEU A 156 4.42 4.00 1.00
C LEU A 156 3.16 4.63 0.38
N ASN A 157 3.02 5.96 0.50
CA ASN A 157 1.93 6.72 -0.09
C ASN A 157 1.88 6.61 -1.62
N TYR A 158 3.02 6.61 -2.32
CA TYR A 158 3.04 6.41 -3.78
C TYR A 158 2.61 4.99 -4.17
N LYS A 159 3.14 3.96 -3.48
CA LYS A 159 2.73 2.56 -3.68
C LYS A 159 1.22 2.38 -3.47
N THR A 160 0.69 2.98 -2.41
CA THR A 160 -0.73 2.96 -2.08
C THR A 160 -1.56 3.69 -3.14
N ALA A 161 -1.12 4.86 -3.61
CA ALA A 161 -1.83 5.62 -4.64
C ALA A 161 -1.95 4.83 -5.96
N LEU A 162 -0.89 4.09 -6.35
CA LEU A 162 -0.92 3.22 -7.53
C LEU A 162 -1.96 2.10 -7.39
N ILE A 163 -2.13 1.52 -6.19
CA ILE A 163 -3.16 0.51 -5.92
C ILE A 163 -4.56 1.13 -5.99
N GLU A 164 -4.78 2.26 -5.32
CA GLU A 164 -6.09 2.94 -5.22
C GLU A 164 -6.66 3.37 -6.58
N ILE A 165 -5.80 3.67 -7.55
CA ILE A 165 -6.20 4.04 -8.91
C ILE A 165 -6.14 2.87 -9.92
N ASP A 166 -5.92 1.63 -9.46
CA ASP A 166 -5.74 0.43 -10.29
C ASP A 166 -4.69 0.64 -11.41
N ALA A 167 -3.52 1.15 -11.04
CA ALA A 167 -2.43 1.52 -11.96
C ALA A 167 -1.66 0.32 -12.53
N TRP A 168 -2.35 -0.63 -13.17
CA TRP A 168 -1.72 -1.77 -13.85
C TRP A 168 -0.70 -1.32 -14.92
N GLU A 169 -0.84 -0.13 -15.49
CA GLU A 169 0.08 0.46 -16.47
C GLU A 169 1.47 0.75 -15.86
N SER A 170 1.56 0.87 -14.53
CA SER A 170 2.82 1.09 -13.81
C SER A 170 3.63 -0.19 -13.59
N ILE A 171 3.10 -1.37 -13.91
CA ILE A 171 3.77 -2.66 -13.68
C ILE A 171 5.20 -2.71 -14.27
N PRO A 172 5.46 -2.29 -15.53
CA PRO A 172 6.82 -2.30 -16.08
C PRO A 172 7.80 -1.43 -15.27
N PHE A 173 7.33 -0.27 -14.79
CA PHE A 173 8.13 0.59 -13.93
C PHE A 173 8.41 -0.07 -12.58
N LEU A 174 7.40 -0.62 -11.91
CA LEU A 174 7.55 -1.29 -10.62
C LEU A 174 8.56 -2.44 -10.68
N LEU A 175 8.50 -3.26 -11.74
CA LEU A 175 9.45 -4.35 -11.97
C LEU A 175 10.88 -3.85 -12.15
N SER A 176 11.08 -2.83 -13.01
CA SER A 176 12.39 -2.22 -13.24
C SER A 176 12.94 -1.56 -11.98
N PHE A 177 12.07 -0.90 -11.20
CA PHE A 177 12.44 -0.23 -9.97
C PHE A 177 12.83 -1.22 -8.88
N TYR A 178 12.09 -2.33 -8.74
CA TYR A 178 12.41 -3.41 -7.80
C TYR A 178 13.73 -4.10 -8.10
N GLN A 179 14.02 -4.38 -9.38
CA GLN A 179 15.32 -4.95 -9.79
C GLN A 179 16.52 -4.11 -9.32
N LYS A 180 16.36 -2.78 -9.30
CA LYS A 180 17.38 -1.85 -8.80
C LYS A 180 17.35 -1.70 -7.27
N ASN A 181 16.23 -2.02 -6.63
CA ASN A 181 15.97 -1.82 -5.20
C ASN A 181 15.42 -3.09 -4.54
N PRO A 182 16.11 -4.24 -4.60
CA PRO A 182 15.54 -5.53 -4.19
C PRO A 182 15.26 -5.61 -2.68
N LYS A 183 15.76 -4.68 -1.87
CA LYS A 183 15.46 -4.64 -0.42
C LYS A 183 14.02 -4.21 -0.13
N ASP A 184 13.40 -3.42 -1.01
CA ASP A 184 12.02 -2.96 -0.86
C ASP A 184 11.03 -4.04 -1.35
N LYS A 185 10.70 -4.98 -0.47
CA LYS A 185 9.74 -6.06 -0.76
C LYS A 185 8.30 -5.56 -0.84
N ASP A 186 8.01 -4.33 -0.37
CA ASP A 186 6.69 -3.74 -0.53
C ASP A 186 6.38 -3.41 -2.00
N ILE A 187 7.37 -3.40 -2.90
CA ILE A 187 7.09 -3.36 -4.34
C ILE A 187 6.45 -4.67 -4.81
N LEU A 188 6.89 -5.84 -4.31
CA LEU A 188 6.23 -7.12 -4.58
C LEU A 188 4.82 -7.14 -3.97
N THR A 189 4.65 -6.61 -2.76
CA THR A 189 3.32 -6.39 -2.15
C THR A 189 2.42 -5.52 -3.03
N THR A 190 2.97 -4.45 -3.61
CA THR A 190 2.24 -3.56 -4.53
C THR A 190 1.77 -4.31 -5.78
N LEU A 191 2.63 -5.16 -6.36
CA LEU A 191 2.26 -6.00 -7.51
C LEU A 191 1.16 -7.03 -7.16
N LEU A 192 1.27 -7.68 -5.99
CA LEU A 192 0.23 -8.60 -5.48
C LEU A 192 -1.13 -7.89 -5.33
N GLN A 193 -1.11 -6.66 -4.80
CA GLN A 193 -2.32 -5.84 -4.65
C GLN A 193 -2.91 -5.45 -5.99
N LEU A 194 -2.09 -5.04 -6.97
CA LEU A 194 -2.57 -4.75 -8.33
C LEU A 194 -3.17 -5.99 -9.00
N LEU A 195 -2.59 -7.18 -8.80
CA LEU A 195 -3.16 -8.44 -9.28
C LEU A 195 -4.54 -8.71 -8.66
N LYS A 196 -4.68 -8.45 -7.36
CA LYS A 196 -5.93 -8.60 -6.61
C LYS A 196 -6.99 -7.58 -7.07
N THR A 197 -6.67 -6.29 -7.13
CA THR A 197 -7.64 -5.24 -7.51
C THR A 197 -8.11 -5.36 -8.95
N SER A 198 -7.27 -5.91 -9.83
CA SER A 198 -7.62 -6.20 -11.22
C SER A 198 -8.43 -7.50 -11.42
N ASN A 199 -8.78 -8.23 -10.35
CA ASN A 199 -9.49 -9.52 -10.39
C ASN A 199 -8.85 -10.51 -11.39
N PHE A 200 -7.52 -10.65 -11.34
CA PHE A 200 -6.80 -11.52 -12.26
C PHE A 200 -7.01 -12.98 -11.87
N GLY A 201 -7.98 -13.66 -12.49
CA GLY A 201 -8.43 -15.00 -12.06
C GLY A 201 -7.34 -16.08 -11.87
N ALA A 202 -6.27 -16.05 -12.67
CA ALA A 202 -5.14 -16.99 -12.47
C ALA A 202 -4.41 -16.77 -11.13
N PHE A 203 -4.37 -15.52 -10.65
CA PHE A 203 -3.82 -15.19 -9.35
C PHE A 203 -4.79 -15.56 -8.21
N GLU A 204 -6.09 -15.29 -8.36
CA GLU A 204 -7.11 -15.62 -7.35
C GLU A 204 -7.19 -17.12 -7.04
N GLN A 205 -6.89 -17.97 -8.02
CA GLN A 205 -6.87 -19.43 -7.86
C GLN A 205 -5.54 -19.96 -7.28
N SER A 206 -4.57 -19.09 -7.01
CA SER A 206 -3.22 -19.48 -6.60
C SER A 206 -3.10 -19.81 -5.12
N LYS A 207 -2.12 -20.65 -4.78
CA LYS A 207 -1.75 -20.92 -3.37
C LYS A 207 -1.28 -19.67 -2.64
N ILE A 208 -0.65 -18.72 -3.35
CA ILE A 208 -0.19 -17.45 -2.77
C ILE A 208 -1.38 -16.58 -2.39
N TYR A 209 -2.39 -16.47 -3.26
CA TYR A 209 -3.61 -15.74 -2.96
C TYR A 209 -4.31 -16.30 -1.71
N ASN A 210 -4.51 -17.62 -1.65
CA ASN A 210 -5.16 -18.24 -0.49
C ASN A 210 -4.43 -17.99 0.83
N LYS A 211 -3.08 -17.93 0.80
CA LYS A 211 -2.26 -17.62 1.99
C LYS A 211 -2.32 -16.16 2.43
N LEU A 212 -2.53 -15.24 1.49
CA LEU A 212 -2.47 -13.80 1.76
C LEU A 212 -3.85 -13.14 1.91
N TYR A 213 -4.88 -13.71 1.28
CA TYR A 213 -6.20 -13.10 1.13
C TYR A 213 -7.37 -14.08 1.28
N GLY A 214 -7.10 -15.35 1.61
CA GLY A 214 -8.15 -16.36 1.83
C GLY A 214 -8.96 -16.11 3.11
N GLU A 215 -10.01 -16.90 3.33
CA GLU A 215 -10.98 -16.71 4.41
C GLU A 215 -10.38 -16.68 5.82
N ASN A 216 -9.26 -17.38 6.05
CA ASN A 216 -8.58 -17.47 7.35
C ASN A 216 -7.33 -16.58 7.43
N THR A 217 -7.27 -15.51 6.64
CA THR A 217 -6.12 -14.60 6.60
C THR A 217 -6.39 -13.32 7.37
N HIS A 218 -5.34 -12.77 7.96
CA HIS A 218 -5.35 -11.49 8.66
C HIS A 218 -4.71 -10.39 7.81
N SER A 219 -4.91 -9.13 8.16
CA SER A 219 -4.36 -7.99 7.42
C SER A 219 -2.82 -7.99 7.39
N ASP A 220 -2.17 -8.69 8.34
CA ASP A 220 -0.72 -8.83 8.47
C ASP A 220 -0.18 -10.11 7.82
N SER A 221 -1.02 -10.88 7.13
CA SER A 221 -0.61 -12.12 6.45
C SER A 221 0.57 -11.92 5.51
N TRP A 222 1.45 -12.90 5.47
CA TRP A 222 2.68 -12.85 4.71
C TRP A 222 3.11 -14.23 4.21
N ILE A 223 3.96 -14.23 3.19
CA ILE A 223 4.68 -15.42 2.72
C ILE A 223 6.19 -15.20 2.87
N ASN A 224 6.96 -16.29 3.02
CA ASN A 224 8.41 -16.19 3.05
C ASN A 224 8.92 -15.62 1.72
N PHE A 225 9.86 -14.69 1.80
CA PHE A 225 10.64 -14.30 0.64
C PHE A 225 11.49 -15.49 0.18
N SER A 226 11.31 -15.88 -1.08
CA SER A 226 12.08 -16.94 -1.75
C SER A 226 12.08 -16.66 -3.25
N SER A 227 13.07 -17.17 -3.98
CA SER A 227 13.15 -16.98 -5.44
C SER A 227 11.90 -17.47 -6.16
N VAL A 228 11.30 -18.58 -5.71
CA VAL A 228 10.06 -19.13 -6.28
C VAL A 228 8.88 -18.17 -6.10
N ASN A 229 8.71 -17.60 -4.90
CA ASN A 229 7.61 -16.65 -4.65
C ASN A 229 7.83 -15.32 -5.38
N GLU A 230 9.08 -14.85 -5.43
CA GLU A 230 9.47 -13.63 -6.15
C GLU A 230 9.21 -13.77 -7.65
N GLU A 231 9.69 -14.84 -8.28
CA GLU A 231 9.49 -15.14 -9.70
C GLU A 231 8.00 -15.24 -10.04
N TYR A 232 7.22 -15.98 -9.25
CA TYR A 232 5.78 -16.10 -9.46
C TYR A 232 5.07 -14.74 -9.48
N ILE A 233 5.42 -13.83 -8.55
CA ILE A 233 4.80 -12.50 -8.48
C ILE A 233 5.16 -11.67 -9.71
N ILE A 234 6.44 -11.69 -10.10
CA ILE A 234 6.94 -10.98 -11.28
C ILE A 234 6.23 -11.47 -12.54
N GLU A 235 6.18 -12.79 -12.75
CA GLU A 235 5.55 -13.39 -13.93
C GLU A 235 4.04 -13.12 -13.97
N SER A 236 3.36 -13.23 -12.83
CA SER A 236 1.92 -12.94 -12.73
C SER A 236 1.62 -11.48 -13.07
N ALA A 237 2.42 -10.54 -12.56
CA ALA A 237 2.27 -9.12 -12.88
C ALA A 237 2.53 -8.84 -14.37
N GLN A 238 3.57 -9.45 -14.95
CA GLN A 238 3.83 -9.33 -16.39
C GLN A 238 2.68 -9.91 -17.23
N ALA A 239 2.10 -11.03 -16.82
CA ALA A 239 0.96 -11.64 -17.49
C ALA A 239 -0.29 -10.74 -17.43
N LEU A 240 -0.58 -10.13 -16.27
CA LEU A 240 -1.64 -9.13 -16.14
C LEU A 240 -1.41 -7.95 -17.09
N TYR A 241 -0.21 -7.36 -17.08
CA TYR A 241 0.13 -6.23 -17.95
C TYR A 241 -0.08 -6.57 -19.43
N LYS A 242 0.45 -7.71 -19.90
CA LYS A 242 0.27 -8.19 -21.28
C LYS A 242 -1.20 -8.41 -21.63
N LYS A 243 -1.99 -9.00 -20.71
CA LYS A 243 -3.42 -9.24 -20.93
C LYS A 243 -4.18 -7.92 -21.12
N ARG A 244 -3.90 -6.90 -20.29
CA ARG A 244 -4.54 -5.57 -20.37
C ARG A 244 -4.16 -4.78 -21.62
N GLN A 245 -2.93 -4.93 -22.11
CA GLN A 245 -2.51 -4.28 -23.37
C GLN A 245 -3.24 -4.81 -24.61
N ASN A 246 -3.75 -6.04 -24.56
CA ASN A 246 -4.44 -6.70 -25.67
C ASN A 246 -5.97 -6.54 -25.62
N GLN A 247 -6.50 -5.74 -24.68
CA GLN A 247 -7.92 -5.43 -24.52
C GLN A 247 -8.19 -3.98 -24.94
#